data_AF-A0A7L3QU77-F1
#
_entry.id   AF-A0A7L3QU77-F1
#
_cell.length_a   1.000
_cell.length_b   1.000
_cell.length_c   1.000
_cell.angle_alpha   90.00
_cell.angle_beta   90.00
_cell.angle_gamma   90.00
#
_symmetry.space_group_name_H-M   'P 1'
#
loop_
_entity.id
_entity.type
_entity.pdbx_description
1 polymer ?
#
loop_
_entity_poly.entity_id
_entity_poly.type
_entity_poly.pdbx_seq_one_letter_code
_entity_poly.pdbx_strand_id
1 'polypeptide(L)'
;AILGPPEVNITSCPNCINVTIKLPTSHFRKEGKLQSLIDIYEELYYDITLKSLDGEHKRPRQTTTEEVFSTVIEELYPSRNYCVSVVVTASLNRHSIPSPWKCVTADSEARQGYHEVAVAGAVCVALVIAAVVKCVHAAGCMLPKISLPQALV
;
A
#
# COMPACT_ATOMS: atom_id res chain seq x y z
N ALA A 1 10.91 -13.76 -33.35
CA ALA A 1 9.54 -13.60 -32.81
C ALA A 1 9.59 -12.52 -31.73
N ILE A 2 8.57 -11.66 -31.64
CA ILE A 2 8.49 -10.59 -30.63
C ILE A 2 7.33 -10.95 -29.70
N LEU A 3 7.56 -10.91 -28.38
CA LEU A 3 6.49 -11.05 -27.40
C LEU A 3 5.69 -9.74 -27.37
N GLY A 4 4.39 -9.83 -27.62
CA GLY A 4 3.50 -8.67 -27.55
C GLY A 4 3.40 -8.09 -26.14
N PRO A 5 2.74 -6.94 -25.97
CA PRO A 5 2.52 -6.37 -24.65
C PRO A 5 1.57 -7.26 -23.83
N PRO A 6 1.85 -7.46 -22.53
CA PRO A 6 0.89 -8.12 -21.65
C PRO A 6 -0.30 -7.19 -21.38
N GLU A 7 -1.45 -7.79 -21.07
CA GLU A 7 -2.59 -7.05 -20.52
C GLU A 7 -2.34 -6.83 -19.04
N VAL A 8 -2.36 -5.57 -18.60
CA VAL A 8 -2.14 -5.20 -17.19
C VAL A 8 -3.42 -4.60 -16.65
N ASN A 9 -3.81 -4.94 -15.43
CA ASN A 9 -4.84 -4.25 -14.64
C ASN A 9 -4.26 -3.90 -13.28
N ILE A 10 -4.70 -2.79 -12.71
CA ILE A 10 -4.21 -2.34 -11.41
C ILE A 10 -5.40 -1.96 -10.52
N THR A 11 -5.31 -2.33 -9.26
CA THR A 11 -6.24 -1.91 -8.22
C THR A 11 -5.46 -1.29 -7.08
N SER A 12 -6.10 -0.34 -6.41
CA SER A 12 -5.52 0.34 -5.26
C SER A 12 -5.73 -0.48 -3.98
N CYS A 13 -4.84 -0.29 -3.02
CA CYS A 13 -4.99 -0.70 -1.64
C CYS A 13 -4.27 0.32 -0.73
N PRO A 14 -4.50 0.28 0.61
CA PRO A 14 -3.84 1.23 1.50
C PRO A 14 -2.33 1.07 1.43
N ASN A 15 -1.61 2.13 1.05
CA ASN A 15 -0.15 2.13 0.89
C ASN A 15 0.40 1.10 -0.12
N CYS A 16 -0.43 0.61 -1.05
CA CYS A 16 0.00 -0.37 -2.05
C CYS A 16 -0.83 -0.30 -3.34
N ILE A 17 -0.36 -1.00 -4.37
CA ILE A 17 -1.14 -1.30 -5.59
C ILE A 17 -1.01 -2.79 -5.92
N ASN A 18 -2.12 -3.41 -6.29
CA ASN A 18 -2.13 -4.77 -6.82
C ASN A 18 -2.11 -4.72 -8.34
N VAL A 19 -1.16 -5.42 -8.95
CA VAL A 19 -0.95 -5.48 -10.39
C VAL A 19 -1.31 -6.88 -10.87
N THR A 20 -2.42 -6.98 -11.59
CA THR A 20 -2.83 -8.21 -12.28
C THR A 20 -2.30 -8.19 -13.71
N ILE A 21 -1.61 -9.24 -14.10
CA ILE A 21 -0.91 -9.37 -15.37
C ILE A 21 -1.47 -10.59 -16.08
N LYS A 22 -1.85 -10.42 -17.34
CA LYS A 22 -2.20 -11.51 -18.25
C LYS A 22 -1.19 -11.55 -19.39
N LEU A 23 -0.64 -12.73 -19.61
CA LEU A 23 0.38 -12.96 -20.62
C LEU A 23 -0.13 -12.64 -22.03
N PRO A 24 0.76 -12.21 -22.94
CA PRO A 24 0.38 -11.97 -24.34
C PRO A 24 -0.19 -13.25 -24.97
N THR A 25 -1.27 -13.10 -25.73
CA THR A 25 -1.87 -14.25 -26.42
C THR A 25 -0.93 -14.74 -27.51
N SER A 26 -0.60 -16.03 -27.46
CA SER A 26 0.16 -16.69 -28.53
C SER A 26 -0.75 -16.96 -29.72
N HIS A 27 -0.21 -16.81 -30.93
CA HIS A 27 -0.85 -17.23 -32.18
C HIS A 27 -0.26 -18.54 -32.73
N PHE A 28 0.70 -19.13 -32.01
CA PHE A 28 1.37 -20.35 -32.43
C PHE A 28 0.46 -21.57 -32.25
N ARG A 29 0.39 -22.41 -33.28
CA ARG A 29 -0.37 -23.66 -33.26
C ARG A 29 0.55 -24.85 -33.48
N LYS A 30 0.40 -25.87 -32.65
CA LYS A 30 1.04 -27.17 -32.80
C LYS A 30 -0.03 -28.24 -32.90
N GLU A 31 0.00 -29.03 -33.97
CA GLU A 31 -0.98 -30.11 -34.23
C GLU A 31 -2.44 -29.60 -34.20
N GLY A 32 -2.67 -28.39 -34.72
CA GLY A 32 -4.00 -27.77 -34.77
C GLY A 32 -4.47 -27.14 -33.45
N LYS A 33 -3.77 -27.34 -32.33
CA LYS A 33 -4.07 -26.72 -31.04
C LYS A 33 -3.27 -25.43 -30.84
N LEU A 34 -3.94 -24.38 -30.35
CA LEU A 34 -3.28 -23.15 -29.94
C LEU A 34 -2.44 -23.44 -28.69
N GLN A 35 -1.17 -23.03 -28.73
CA GLN A 35 -0.24 -23.20 -27.60
C GLN A 35 -0.17 -21.89 -26.83
N SER A 36 -0.27 -21.94 -25.51
CA SER A 36 0.01 -20.79 -24.65
C SER A 36 1.50 -20.43 -24.69
N LEU A 37 1.87 -19.25 -24.18
CA LEU A 37 3.30 -18.93 -24.03
C LEU A 37 4.00 -19.85 -23.03
N ILE A 38 3.28 -20.38 -22.04
CA ILE A 38 3.80 -21.31 -21.04
C ILE A 38 4.08 -22.65 -21.69
N ASP A 39 3.21 -23.15 -22.57
CA ASP A 39 3.46 -24.40 -23.31
C ASP A 39 4.70 -24.31 -24.23
N ILE A 40 5.04 -23.10 -24.67
CA ILE A 40 6.16 -22.83 -25.58
C ILE A 40 7.48 -22.63 -24.82
N TYR A 41 7.45 -21.92 -23.69
CA TYR A 41 8.66 -21.46 -22.99
C TYR A 41 8.85 -22.10 -21.61
N GLU A 42 7.87 -22.82 -21.09
CA GLU A 42 7.78 -23.44 -19.75
C GLU A 42 7.74 -22.42 -18.59
N GLU A 43 8.59 -21.39 -18.64
CA GLU A 43 8.68 -20.30 -17.68
C GLU A 43 8.90 -18.95 -18.40
N LEU A 44 8.23 -17.90 -17.92
CA LEU A 44 8.44 -16.53 -18.38
C LEU A 44 8.96 -15.65 -17.25
N TYR A 45 9.72 -14.62 -17.62
CA TYR A 45 10.17 -13.57 -16.73
C TYR A 45 9.34 -12.32 -16.95
N TYR A 46 9.05 -11.58 -15.89
CA TYR A 46 8.45 -10.27 -15.98
C TYR A 46 9.23 -9.22 -15.17
N ASP A 47 9.27 -8.02 -15.73
CA ASP A 47 9.87 -6.84 -15.11
C ASP A 47 8.78 -5.76 -15.01
N ILE A 48 8.59 -5.22 -13.80
CA ILE A 48 7.63 -4.14 -13.57
C ILE A 48 8.38 -2.82 -13.44
N THR A 49 8.00 -1.83 -14.24
CA THR A 49 8.46 -0.45 -14.08
C THR A 49 7.37 0.36 -13.39
N LEU A 50 7.70 0.88 -12.21
CA LEU A 50 6.85 1.78 -11.44
C LEU A 50 7.28 3.23 -11.70
N LYS A 51 6.32 4.09 -12.04
CA LYS A 51 6.54 5.52 -12.25
C LYS A 51 5.76 6.31 -11.21
N SER A 52 6.43 7.26 -10.59
CA SER A 52 5.87 8.23 -9.65
C SER A 52 6.42 9.62 -9.93
N LEU A 53 6.07 10.60 -9.08
CA LEU A 53 6.68 11.93 -9.11
C LEU A 53 8.19 11.90 -8.87
N ASP A 54 8.66 10.92 -8.12
CA ASP A 54 10.07 10.77 -7.75
C ASP A 54 10.90 10.11 -8.88
N GLY A 55 10.24 9.70 -9.97
CA GLY A 55 10.87 9.11 -11.16
C GLY A 55 10.36 7.70 -11.46
N GLU A 56 11.12 7.01 -12.32
CA GLU A 56 10.87 5.63 -12.73
C GLU A 56 11.80 4.68 -12.01
N HIS A 57 11.23 3.62 -11.43
CA HIS A 57 11.96 2.59 -10.71
C HIS A 57 11.58 1.22 -11.25
N LYS A 58 12.58 0.45 -11.70
CA LYS A 58 12.39 -0.93 -12.12
C LYS A 58 12.43 -1.84 -10.89
N ARG A 59 11.38 -2.63 -10.72
CA ARG A 59 11.33 -3.68 -9.70
C ARG A 59 12.24 -4.85 -10.08
N PRO A 60 12.67 -5.67 -9.10
CA PRO A 60 13.39 -6.90 -9.38
C PRO A 60 12.62 -7.79 -10.34
N ARG A 61 13.35 -8.46 -11.23
CA ARG A 61 12.79 -9.44 -12.15
C ARG A 61 12.19 -10.62 -11.39
N GLN A 62 11.02 -11.07 -11.82
CA GLN A 62 10.32 -12.23 -11.26
C GLN A 62 9.97 -13.24 -12.36
N THR A 63 9.60 -14.46 -11.97
CA THR A 63 9.17 -15.54 -12.87
C THR A 63 7.70 -15.87 -12.70
N THR A 64 7.11 -16.45 -13.74
CA THR A 64 5.74 -16.94 -13.73
C THR A 64 5.59 -18.16 -14.65
N THR A 65 4.69 -19.05 -14.25
CA THR A 65 4.19 -20.19 -15.02
C THR A 65 2.67 -20.14 -15.19
N GLU A 66 2.05 -19.00 -14.87
CA GLU A 66 0.59 -18.78 -14.92
C GLU A 66 0.23 -17.79 -16.03
N GLU A 67 -0.88 -18.06 -16.75
CA GLU A 67 -1.34 -17.17 -17.82
C GLU A 67 -1.85 -15.82 -17.28
N VAL A 68 -2.47 -15.85 -16.10
CA VAL A 68 -2.98 -14.68 -15.39
C VAL A 68 -2.54 -14.78 -13.95
N PHE A 69 -1.77 -13.81 -13.48
CA PHE A 69 -1.23 -13.77 -12.13
C PHE A 69 -1.28 -12.35 -11.57
N SER A 70 -1.09 -12.20 -10.27
CA SER A 70 -1.11 -10.90 -9.60
C SER A 70 0.08 -10.75 -8.66
N THR A 71 0.57 -9.53 -8.50
CA THR A 71 1.62 -9.18 -7.56
C THR A 71 1.31 -7.85 -6.89
N VAL A 72 1.64 -7.73 -5.61
CA VAL A 72 1.38 -6.52 -4.83
C VAL A 72 2.67 -5.72 -4.71
N ILE A 73 2.56 -4.43 -5.02
CA ILE A 73 3.62 -3.46 -4.81
C ILE A 73 3.30 -2.69 -3.53
N GLU A 74 3.98 -3.06 -2.46
CA GLU A 74 3.82 -2.49 -1.12
C GLU A 74 4.71 -1.27 -0.87
N GLU A 75 4.60 -0.72 0.34
CA GLU A 75 5.41 0.39 0.86
C GLU A 75 5.34 1.65 -0.02
N LEU A 76 4.18 1.87 -0.63
CA LEU A 76 3.92 3.08 -1.41
C LEU A 76 3.43 4.19 -0.49
N TYR A 77 3.77 5.43 -0.86
CA TYR A 77 3.23 6.58 -0.15
C TYR A 77 1.72 6.69 -0.44
N PRO A 78 0.88 6.82 0.60
CA PRO A 78 -0.56 6.94 0.43
C PRO A 78 -0.93 8.18 -0.36
N SER A 79 -2.07 8.12 -1.05
CA SER A 79 -2.65 9.24 -1.79
C SER A 79 -1.74 9.80 -2.90
N ARG A 80 -0.78 9.00 -3.38
CA ARG A 80 0.06 9.34 -4.53
C ARG A 80 -0.36 8.59 -5.78
N ASN A 81 -0.17 9.24 -6.91
CA ASN A 81 -0.37 8.64 -8.22
C ASN A 81 0.83 7.79 -8.61
N TYR A 82 0.56 6.54 -8.97
CA TYR A 82 1.52 5.59 -9.48
C TYR A 82 1.06 5.10 -10.85
N CYS A 83 2.02 4.97 -11.76
CA CYS A 83 1.80 4.33 -13.05
C CYS A 83 2.68 3.09 -13.18
N VAL A 84 2.17 2.05 -13.81
CA VAL A 84 2.83 0.77 -13.99
C VAL A 84 2.91 0.41 -15.47
N SER A 85 4.06 -0.08 -15.91
CA SER A 85 4.25 -0.75 -17.20
C SER A 85 5.01 -2.05 -16.96
N VAL A 86 4.57 -3.12 -17.63
CA VAL A 86 5.11 -4.47 -17.46
C VAL A 86 5.73 -4.95 -18.76
N VAL A 87 6.91 -5.55 -18.66
CA VAL A 87 7.60 -6.23 -19.75
C VAL A 87 7.64 -7.71 -19.45
N VAL A 88 7.34 -8.55 -20.43
CA VAL A 88 7.41 -10.02 -20.33
C VAL A 88 8.46 -10.54 -21.30
N THR A 89 9.36 -11.39 -20.82
CA THR A 89 10.42 -12.04 -21.60
C THR A 89 10.46 -13.53 -21.33
N ALA A 90 11.14 -14.29 -22.17
CA ALA A 90 11.43 -15.71 -21.96
C ALA A 90 12.94 -15.94 -22.04
N SER A 91 13.42 -17.06 -21.50
CA SER A 91 14.84 -17.46 -21.53
C SER A 91 15.41 -17.42 -22.95
N LEU A 92 14.65 -17.98 -23.91
CA LEU A 92 14.99 -18.06 -25.34
C LEU A 92 14.50 -16.86 -26.17
N ASN A 93 13.72 -15.94 -25.59
CA ASN A 93 13.21 -14.77 -26.31
C ASN A 93 13.13 -13.52 -25.42
N ARG A 94 14.12 -12.63 -25.58
CA ARG A 94 14.20 -11.36 -24.86
C ARG A 94 13.56 -10.19 -25.61
N HIS A 95 13.10 -10.40 -26.85
CA HIS A 95 12.47 -9.35 -27.64
C HIS A 95 11.01 -9.22 -27.25
N SER A 96 10.67 -8.10 -26.64
CA SER A 96 9.34 -7.85 -26.08
C SER A 96 8.92 -6.40 -26.25
N ILE A 97 7.61 -6.18 -26.20
CA ILE A 97 7.00 -4.85 -26.21
C ILE A 97 6.42 -4.60 -24.81
N PRO A 98 6.76 -3.48 -24.14
CA PRO A 98 6.17 -3.14 -22.84
C PRO A 98 4.66 -2.91 -22.94
N SER A 99 3.93 -3.19 -21.85
CA SER A 99 2.54 -2.80 -21.75
C SER A 99 2.38 -1.28 -21.81
N PRO A 100 1.25 -0.76 -22.31
CA PRO A 100 0.87 0.61 -22.05
C PRO A 100 0.87 0.92 -20.55
N TRP A 101 1.14 2.16 -20.19
CA TRP A 101 1.08 2.63 -18.81
C TRP A 101 -0.36 2.57 -18.30
N LYS A 102 -0.57 2.00 -17.11
CA LYS A 102 -1.80 2.16 -16.34
C LYS A 102 -1.51 2.87 -15.04
N CYS A 103 -2.38 3.80 -14.64
CA CYS A 103 -2.17 4.64 -13.47
C CYS A 103 -3.33 4.53 -12.48
N VAL A 104 -3.00 4.60 -11.19
CA VAL A 104 -3.95 4.61 -10.07
C VAL A 104 -3.39 5.46 -8.93
N THR A 105 -4.27 5.97 -8.08
CA THR A 105 -3.88 6.64 -6.83
C THR A 105 -3.88 5.62 -5.71
N ALA A 106 -2.76 5.45 -5.00
CA ALA A 106 -2.70 4.57 -3.84
C ALA A 106 -3.67 5.03 -2.76
N ASP A 107 -4.42 4.11 -2.15
CA ASP A 107 -5.44 4.47 -1.17
C ASP A 107 -4.78 4.99 0.11
N SER A 108 -5.49 5.89 0.79
CA SER A 108 -5.10 6.31 2.13
C SER A 108 -5.59 5.28 3.14
N GLU A 109 -4.76 4.92 4.11
CA GLU A 109 -5.27 4.37 5.36
C GLU A 109 -6.18 5.40 6.02
N ALA A 110 -7.47 5.07 6.18
CA ALA A 110 -8.31 5.81 7.10
C ALA A 110 -7.63 5.76 8.48
N ARG A 111 -7.40 6.91 9.11
CA ARG A 111 -6.72 7.05 10.42
C ARG A 111 -7.53 6.46 11.60
N GLN A 112 -8.18 5.32 11.40
CA GLN A 112 -9.07 4.70 12.37
C GLN A 112 -8.32 4.32 13.65
N GLY A 113 -7.07 3.86 13.55
CA GLY A 113 -6.24 3.52 14.72
C GLY A 113 -5.81 4.72 15.58
N TYR A 114 -5.66 5.92 15.00
CA TYR A 114 -5.30 7.11 15.76
C TYR A 114 -6.45 7.57 16.67
N HIS A 115 -7.69 7.33 16.25
CA HIS A 115 -8.85 7.72 17.05
C HIS A 115 -8.97 6.86 18.29
N GLU A 116 -8.81 5.54 18.15
CA GLU A 116 -8.83 4.58 19.27
C GLU A 116 -7.75 4.89 20.32
N VAL A 117 -6.51 5.14 19.87
CA VAL A 117 -5.39 5.48 20.76
C VAL A 117 -5.61 6.83 21.46
N ALA A 118 -6.14 7.82 20.74
CA ALA A 118 -6.45 9.13 21.32
C ALA A 118 -7.57 9.06 22.37
N VAL A 119 -8.62 8.26 22.11
CA VAL A 119 -9.72 8.05 23.06
C VAL A 119 -9.23 7.32 24.31
N ALA A 120 -8.47 6.24 24.14
CA ALA A 120 -7.87 5.52 25.27
C ALA A 120 -6.95 6.43 26.11
N GLY A 121 -6.12 7.23 25.44
CA GLY A 121 -5.26 8.22 26.11
C GLY A 121 -6.05 9.26 26.91
N ALA A 122 -7.11 9.82 26.32
CA ALA A 122 -7.98 10.80 26.98
C ALA A 122 -8.66 10.23 28.23
N VAL A 123 -9.16 8.99 28.16
CA VAL A 123 -9.76 8.29 29.30
C VAL A 123 -8.74 8.08 30.42
N CYS A 124 -7.53 7.61 30.09
CA CYS A 124 -6.46 7.44 31.08
C CYS A 124 -6.11 8.75 31.79
N VAL A 125 -5.95 9.84 31.03
CA VAL A 125 -5.66 11.17 31.61
C VAL A 125 -6.79 11.63 32.53
N ALA A 126 -8.05 11.46 32.12
CA ALA A 126 -9.20 11.83 32.94
C ALA A 126 -9.25 11.06 34.28
N LEU A 127 -8.93 9.76 34.27
CA LEU A 127 -8.88 8.93 35.47
C LEU A 127 -7.75 9.38 36.42
N VAL A 128 -6.57 9.73 35.89
CA VAL A 128 -5.46 10.25 36.70
C VAL A 128 -5.85 11.58 37.34
N ILE A 129 -6.45 12.51 36.58
CA ILE A 129 -6.92 13.79 37.12
C ILE A 129 -7.96 13.55 38.23
N ALA A 130 -8.92 12.65 38.00
CA ALA A 130 -9.94 12.32 39.00
C ALA A 130 -9.31 11.74 40.28
N ALA A 131 -8.31 10.87 40.16
CA ALA A 131 -7.57 10.32 41.30
C ALA A 131 -6.82 11.41 42.07
N VAL A 132 -6.11 12.31 41.39
CA VAL A 132 -5.40 13.44 42.01
C VAL A 132 -6.37 14.36 42.75
N VAL A 133 -7.49 14.74 42.13
CA VAL A 133 -8.51 15.58 42.77
C VAL A 133 -9.09 14.90 44.02
N LYS A 134 -9.36 13.59 43.95
CA LYS A 134 -9.82 12.81 45.11
C LYS A 134 -8.77 12.80 46.24
N CYS A 135 -7.49 12.61 45.92
CA CYS A 135 -6.41 12.65 46.90
C CYS A 135 -6.26 14.04 47.55
N VAL A 136 -6.30 15.12 46.76
CA VAL A 136 -6.22 16.50 47.27
C VAL A 136 -7.41 16.82 48.17
N HIS A 137 -8.61 16.36 47.82
CA HIS A 137 -9.81 16.54 48.62
C HIS A 137 -9.75 15.74 49.93
N ALA A 138 -9.27 14.49 49.90
CA ALA A 138 -9.13 13.65 51.09
C ALA A 138 -8.03 14.16 52.04
N ALA A 139 -6.95 14.75 51.50
CA ALA A 139 -5.86 15.34 52.28
C ALA A 139 -6.19 16.72 52.86
N GLY A 140 -7.36 17.30 52.54
CA GLY A 140 -7.78 18.60 53.09
C GLY A 140 -6.95 19.79 52.61
N CYS A 141 -6.23 19.68 51.49
CA CYS A 141 -5.31 20.71 51.00
C CYS A 141 -5.98 21.93 50.32
N MET A 142 -7.31 22.07 50.40
CA MET A 142 -8.00 23.27 49.93
C MET A 142 -8.14 24.28 51.07
N LEU A 143 -7.08 25.04 51.36
CA LEU A 143 -7.17 26.27 52.15
C LEU A 143 -6.92 27.49 51.27
N PRO A 144 -7.95 28.20 50.81
CA PRO A 144 -7.82 29.64 50.56
C PRO A 144 -7.97 30.33 51.92
N LYS A 145 -6.86 30.56 52.64
CA LYS A 145 -6.85 31.54 53.75
C LYS A 145 -6.80 32.95 53.15
N ILE A 146 -7.94 33.46 52.70
CA ILE A 146 -8.13 34.91 52.63
C ILE A 146 -8.65 35.32 54.00
N SER A 147 -7.74 35.78 54.86
CA SER A 147 -8.08 36.39 56.14
C SER A 147 -8.62 37.80 55.88
N LEU A 148 -9.88 38.06 56.23
CA LEU A 148 -10.45 39.41 56.24
C LEU A 148 -9.74 40.28 57.29
N PRO A 149 -9.41 41.56 56.98
CA PRO A 149 -8.75 42.43 57.94
C PRO A 149 -9.74 42.83 59.04
N GLN A 150 -9.39 42.58 60.30
CA GLN A 150 -10.07 43.17 61.45
C GLN A 150 -9.68 44.65 61.55
N ALA A 151 -10.46 45.50 60.90
CA ALA A 151 -10.63 46.88 61.34
C ALA A 151 -11.78 46.91 62.38
N LEU A 152 -11.60 47.70 63.45
CA LEU A 152 -12.50 47.94 64.61
C LEU A 152 -12.38 46.82 65.68
N VAL A 153 -11.80 47.01 66.86
CA VAL A 153 -11.95 48.06 67.89
C VAL A 153 -10.65 48.20 68.70
#